data_AF-A0ABD5NCL2-F1
#
_entry.id   AF-A0ABD5NCL2-F1
#
_cell.length_a   1.000
_cell.length_b   1.000
_cell.length_c   1.000
_cell.angle_alpha   90.00
_cell.angle_beta   90.00
_cell.angle_gamma   90.00
#
_symmetry.space_group_name_H-M   'P 1'
#
loop_
_entity.id
_entity.type
_entity.pdbx_description
1 polymer ?
#
loop_
_entity_poly.entity_id
_entity_poly.type
_entity_poly.pdbx_seq_one_letter_code
_entity_poly.pdbx_strand_id
1 'polypeptide(L)' 'MQHEVALRRGENVRVARQDPEKAKLAVYGYDHHQHFGDDGVVTEIRETEDGTWYVVRFDDYGRDAVAYRAHELEVA' A
#
# COMPACT_ATOMS: atom_id res chain seq x y z
N MET A 1 -16.79 -12.98 -8.33
CA MET A 1 -15.68 -12.29 -9.01
C MET A 1 -15.35 -11.09 -8.15
N GLN A 2 -14.25 -11.14 -7.40
CA GLN A 2 -13.77 -9.93 -6.74
C GLN A 2 -13.22 -9.05 -7.86
N HIS A 3 -13.90 -7.93 -8.13
CA HIS A 3 -13.38 -6.92 -9.03
C HIS A 3 -12.14 -6.35 -8.33
N GLU A 4 -10.96 -6.74 -8.80
CA GLU A 4 -9.73 -6.05 -8.43
C GLU A 4 -9.83 -4.65 -9.04
N VAL A 5 -10.18 -3.67 -8.20
CA VAL A 5 -10.33 -2.29 -8.65
C VAL A 5 -8.93 -1.75 -8.92
N ALA A 6 -8.65 -1.46 -10.19
CA ALA A 6 -7.41 -0.79 -10.55
C ALA A 6 -7.44 0.65 -10.03
N LEU A 7 -6.58 0.95 -9.05
CA LEU A 7 -6.47 2.27 -8.44
C LEU A 7 -5.73 3.24 -9.36
N ARG A 8 -5.94 4.53 -9.15
CA ARG A 8 -5.28 5.58 -9.94
C ARG A 8 -4.31 6.40 -9.12
N ARG A 9 -3.38 7.07 -9.80
CA ARG A 9 -2.52 8.07 -9.19
C ARG A 9 -3.37 9.25 -8.69
N GLY A 10 -3.12 9.68 -7.47
CA GLY A 10 -3.87 10.72 -6.76
C GLY A 10 -5.13 10.20 -6.06
N GLU A 11 -5.39 8.90 -6.10
CA GLU A 11 -6.54 8.30 -5.44
C GLU A 11 -6.27 8.15 -3.94
N ASN A 12 -7.25 8.56 -3.12
CA ASN A 12 -7.21 8.36 -1.69
C ASN A 12 -7.57 6.91 -1.39
N VAL A 13 -6.75 6.29 -0.56
CA VAL A 13 -6.86 4.88 -0.22
C VAL A 13 -6.64 4.68 1.25
N ARG A 14 -7.26 3.63 1.79
CA ARG A 14 -7.03 3.14 3.13
C ARG A 14 -6.38 1.78 3.08
N VAL A 15 -5.37 1.55 3.92
CA VAL A 15 -4.75 0.22 4.04
C VAL A 15 -5.69 -0.69 4.83
N ALA A 16 -6.44 -1.52 4.11
CA ALA A 16 -7.46 -2.38 4.68
C ALA A 16 -6.94 -3.77 5.08
N ARG A 17 -5.77 -4.16 4.56
CA ARG A 17 -5.11 -5.43 4.89
C ARG A 17 -3.59 -5.28 4.88
N GLN A 18 -2.92 -6.05 5.72
CA GLN A 18 -1.47 -6.23 5.64
C GLN A 18 -1.16 -7.57 5.00
N ASP A 19 -0.31 -7.56 3.97
CA ASP A 19 0.24 -8.79 3.43
C ASP A 19 1.08 -9.52 4.52
N PRO A 20 0.78 -10.79 4.83
CA PRO A 20 1.56 -11.58 5.78
C PRO A 20 3.04 -11.77 5.35
N GLU A 21 3.37 -11.63 4.07
CA GLU A 21 4.76 -11.65 3.59
C GLU A 21 5.52 -10.37 3.98
N LYS A 22 4.86 -9.21 4.03
CA LYS A 22 5.44 -7.99 4.60
C LYS A 22 5.63 -8.09 6.10
N ALA A 23 4.70 -8.73 6.81
CA ALA A 23 4.87 -8.99 8.24
C ALA A 23 6.17 -9.78 8.57
N LYS A 24 6.69 -10.60 7.63
CA LYS A 24 8.00 -11.27 7.78
C LYS A 24 9.19 -10.34 7.53
N LEU A 25 9.04 -9.33 6.66
CA LEU A 25 10.07 -8.33 6.37
C LEU A 25 10.29 -7.34 7.54
N ALA A 26 9.32 -7.20 8.44
CA ALA A 26 9.47 -6.45 9.69
C ALA A 26 10.64 -6.95 10.57
N VAL A 27 11.01 -8.23 10.46
CA VAL A 27 12.16 -8.82 11.19
C VAL A 27 13.51 -8.33 10.62
N TYR A 28 13.53 -7.81 9.38
CA TYR A 28 14.74 -7.36 8.67
C TYR A 28 14.84 -5.83 8.54
N GLY A 29 14.50 -5.10 9.60
CA GLY A 29 14.83 -3.66 9.69
C GLY A 29 13.82 -2.70 9.05
N TYR A 30 12.64 -3.19 8.68
CA TYR A 30 11.50 -2.34 8.37
C TYR A 30 10.68 -2.12 9.66
N ASP A 31 11.15 -1.24 10.54
CA ASP A 31 10.52 -0.97 11.85
C ASP A 31 9.12 -0.30 11.75
N HIS A 32 8.69 0.11 10.55
CA HIS A 32 7.48 0.89 10.31
C HIS A 32 6.34 0.09 9.64
N HIS A 33 6.07 -1.12 10.15
CA HIS A 33 5.01 -2.01 9.65
C HIS A 33 3.62 -1.75 10.26
N GLN A 34 3.28 -0.50 10.60
CA GLN A 34 2.04 -0.20 11.33
C GLN A 34 1.00 0.63 10.56
N HIS A 35 1.05 0.66 9.22
CA HIS A 35 0.08 1.43 8.43
C HIS A 35 -1.31 0.78 8.28
N PHE A 36 -1.61 -0.30 9.00
CA PHE A 36 -2.94 -0.92 8.90
C PHE A 36 -4.01 0.05 9.43
N GLY A 37 -5.00 0.34 8.60
CA GLY A 37 -6.07 1.27 8.92
C GLY A 37 -5.72 2.73 8.65
N ASP A 38 -4.51 3.03 8.19
CA ASP A 38 -4.10 4.39 7.81
C ASP A 38 -4.65 4.76 6.44
N ASP A 39 -4.97 6.05 6.30
CA ASP A 39 -5.35 6.68 5.04
C ASP A 39 -4.11 7.28 4.37
N GLY A 40 -4.02 7.16 3.06
CA GLY A 40 -2.93 7.70 2.26
C GLY A 40 -3.35 7.97 0.82
N VAL A 41 -2.42 8.46 0.01
CA VAL A 41 -2.66 8.75 -1.41
C VAL A 41 -1.73 7.94 -2.29
N VAL A 42 -2.27 7.37 -3.37
CA VAL A 42 -1.46 6.70 -4.38
C VAL A 42 -0.65 7.74 -5.14
N THR A 43 0.66 7.70 -5.04
CA THR A 43 1.56 8.67 -5.69
C THR A 43 2.24 8.13 -6.94
N GLU A 44 2.38 6.81 -7.03
CA GLU A 44 3.03 6.11 -8.14
C GLU A 44 2.40 4.73 -8.32
N ILE A 45 2.40 4.22 -9.55
CA ILE A 45 1.98 2.87 -9.90
C ILE A 45 3.15 2.22 -10.62
N ARG A 46 3.58 1.05 -10.13
CA ARG A 46 4.69 0.28 -10.69
C ARG A 46 4.18 -1.05 -11.20
N GLU A 47 4.49 -1.37 -12.45
CA GLU A 47 4.25 -2.69 -13.01
C GLU A 47 5.55 -3.49 -12.93
N THR A 48 5.53 -4.59 -12.18
CA THR A 48 6.67 -5.52 -12.08
C THR A 48 6.28 -6.90 -12.62
N GLU A 49 7.24 -7.80 -12.74
CA GLU A 49 6.97 -9.20 -13.15
C GLU A 49 5.99 -9.91 -12.20
N ASP A 50 6.00 -9.52 -10.92
CA ASP A 50 5.08 -10.03 -9.89
C ASP A 50 3.71 -9.32 -9.90
N GLY A 51 3.46 -8.38 -10.82
CA GLY A 51 2.19 -7.66 -10.99
C GLY A 51 2.24 -6.18 -10.61
N THR A 52 1.07 -5.57 -10.45
CA THR A 52 0.96 -4.13 -10.18
C THR A 52 1.14 -3.81 -8.69
N TRP A 53 1.88 -2.74 -8.41
CA TRP A 53 2.14 -2.18 -7.09
C TRP A 53 1.74 -0.71 -7.06
N TYR A 54 1.07 -0.30 -5.99
CA TYR A 54 0.60 1.06 -5.75
C TYR A 54 1.43 1.66 -4.62
N VAL A 55 2.20 2.71 -4.93
CA VAL A 55 3.03 3.40 -3.93
C VAL A 55 2.16 4.44 -3.24
N VAL A 56 1.88 4.22 -1.97
CA VAL A 56 1.04 5.07 -1.13
C VAL A 56 1.91 5.93 -0.23
N ARG A 57 1.61 7.23 -0.19
CA ARG A 57 2.18 8.17 0.78
C ARG A 57 1.19 8.45 1.89
N PHE A 58 1.70 8.59 3.11
CA PHE A 58 0.93 8.90 4.31
C PHE A 58 1.38 10.26 4.83
N ASP A 59 0.44 11.19 5.01
CA ASP A 59 0.75 12.56 5.45
C ASP A 59 1.32 12.58 6.89
N ASP A 60 0.85 11.67 7.75
CA ASP A 60 1.23 11.61 9.17
C ASP A 60 2.66 11.08 9.41
N TYR A 61 3.27 10.45 8.41
CA TYR A 61 4.58 9.80 8.52
C TYR A 61 5.66 10.49 7.67
N GLY A 62 5.40 11.70 7.16
CA GLY A 62 6.37 12.51 6.44
C GLY A 62 6.59 12.08 4.98
N ARG A 63 7.84 11.77 4.59
CA ARG A 63 8.17 11.38 3.21
C ARG A 63 8.02 9.90 2.93
N ASP A 64 7.56 9.13 3.91
CA ASP A 64 7.45 7.68 3.84
C ASP A 64 6.41 7.27 2.78
N ALA A 65 6.84 6.41 1.87
CA ALA A 65 6.05 5.92 0.76
C ALA A 65 6.21 4.39 0.71
N VAL A 66 5.11 3.66 0.75
CA VAL A 66 5.11 2.19 0.83
C VAL A 66 4.33 1.62 -0.34
N ALA A 67 4.86 0.56 -0.95
CA ALA A 67 4.23 -0.11 -2.07
C ALA A 67 3.24 -1.18 -1.59
N TYR A 68 2.01 -1.17 -2.11
CA TYR A 68 0.94 -2.11 -1.79
C TYR A 68 0.36 -2.78 -3.02
N ARG A 69 -0.28 -3.93 -2.83
CA ARG A 69 -1.13 -4.57 -3.84
C ARG A 69 -2.53 -3.97 -3.80
N ALA A 70 -3.28 -4.10 -4.90
CA ALA A 70 -4.66 -3.60 -4.99
C ALA A 70 -5.54 -4.16 -3.85
N HIS A 71 -5.40 -5.45 -3.52
CA HIS A 71 -6.20 -6.11 -2.50
C HIS A 71 -5.83 -5.72 -1.04
N GLU A 72 -4.73 -5.00 -0.83
CA GLU A 72 -4.35 -4.44 0.47
C GLU A 72 -5.02 -3.09 0.73
N LEU A 73 -5.59 -2.47 -0.31
CA LEU A 73 -6.11 -1.10 -0.30
C LEU A 73 -7.62 -1.09 -0.55
N GLU A 74 -8.30 -0.19 0.14
CA GLU A 74 -9.70 0.17 -0.12
C GLU A 74 -9.76 1.64 -0.54
N VAL A 75 -10.66 1.97 -1.47
CA VAL A 75 -10.90 3.38 -1.85
C VAL A 75 -11.60 4.08 -0.69
N ALA A 76 -11.03 5.19 -0.24
CA ALA A 76 -11.52 6.00 0.88
C ALA A 76 -12.52 7.08 0.45
#